data_AF-A0A4Y9F8S3-F1
#
_entry.id   AF-A0A4Y9F8S3-F1
#
_cell.length_a   1.000
_cell.length_b   1.000
_cell.length_c   1.000
_cell.angle_alpha   90.00
_cell.angle_beta   90.00
_cell.angle_gamma   90.00
#
_symmetry.space_group_name_H-M   'P 1'
#
loop_
_entity.id
_entity.type
_entity.pdbx_description
1 polymer ?
#
loop_
_entity_poly.entity_id
_entity_poly.type
_entity_poly.pdbx_seq_one_letter_code
_entity_poly.pdbx_strand_id
1 'polypeptide(L)' 'MPQVHTYLRKEVYEALRRQAEARGMSLSAYLRELLERHALPHREEFYALAGSWEGELERPPQGEPEVREGLL' A
#
# COMPACT_ATOMS: atom_id res chain seq x y z
N MET A 1 -9.76 11.68 -14.61
CA MET A 1 -9.20 10.95 -13.45
C MET A 1 -7.81 10.48 -13.81
N PRO A 2 -6.86 10.43 -12.87
CA PRO A 2 -5.56 9.81 -13.12
C PRO A 2 -5.75 8.34 -13.50
N GLN A 3 -5.00 7.88 -14.50
CA GLN A 3 -5.00 6.49 -14.92
C GLN A 3 -3.83 5.78 -14.25
N VAL A 4 -4.12 4.70 -13.53
CA VAL A 4 -3.10 3.86 -12.87
C VAL A 4 -2.93 2.59 -13.68
N HIS A 5 -1.69 2.30 -14.07
CA HIS A 5 -1.31 1.03 -14.67
C HIS A 5 -0.55 0.22 -13.62
N THR A 6 -0.96 -1.02 -13.41
CA THR A 6 -0.30 -1.93 -12.47
C THR A 6 -0.19 -3.32 -13.07
N TYR A 7 0.79 -4.09 -12.59
CA TYR A 7 0.97 -5.48 -12.96
C TYR A 7 0.30 -6.38 -11.93
N LEU A 8 -0.53 -7.31 -12.40
CA LEU A 8 -1.12 -8.36 -11.58
C LEU A 8 -0.60 -9.70 -12.05
N ARG A 9 -0.32 -10.60 -11.10
CA ARG A 9 -0.14 -12.01 -11.43
C ARG A 9 -1.40 -12.53 -12.10
N LYS A 10 -1.25 -13.41 -13.10
CA LYS A 10 -2.36 -13.92 -13.92
C LYS A 10 -3.47 -14.52 -13.07
N GLU A 11 -3.10 -15.27 -12.04
CA GLU A 11 -4.03 -15.96 -11.16
C GLU A 11 -4.89 -14.98 -10.36
N VAL A 12 -4.29 -13.85 -9.95
CA VAL A 12 -4.98 -12.77 -9.23
C VAL A 12 -5.94 -12.05 -10.18
N TYR A 13 -5.50 -11.74 -11.40
CA TYR A 13 -6.35 -11.12 -12.41
C TYR A 13 -7.60 -11.97 -12.71
N GLU A 14 -7.42 -13.28 -12.94
CA GLU A 14 -8.53 -14.19 -13.24
C GLU A 14 -9.49 -14.33 -12.05
N ALA A 15 -8.97 -14.36 -10.83
CA ALA A 15 -9.81 -14.38 -9.64
C ALA A 15 -10.70 -13.12 -9.53
N LEU A 16 -10.10 -11.94 -9.71
CA LEU A 16 -10.82 -10.66 -9.66
C LEU A 16 -11.84 -10.54 -10.79
N ARG A 17 -11.50 -11.02 -11.99
CA ARG A 17 -12.42 -11.06 -13.14
C ARG A 17 -13.65 -11.91 -12.85
N ARG A 18 -13.47 -13.14 -12.34
CA ARG A 18 -14.60 -14.02 -11.96
C ARG A 18 -15.48 -13.40 -10.89
N GLN A 19 -14.89 -12.71 -9.91
CA GLN A 19 -15.64 -12.00 -8.87
C GLN A 19 -16.46 -10.84 -9.43
N ALA A 20 -15.91 -10.08 -10.37
CA ALA A 20 -16.63 -9.01 -11.05
C ALA A 20 -17.81 -9.55 -11.88
N GLU A 21 -17.57 -10.62 -12.67
CA GLU A 21 -18.59 -11.30 -13.47
C GLU A 21 -19.73 -11.85 -12.60
N ALA A 22 -19.41 -12.49 -11.46
CA ALA A 22 -20.41 -13.00 -10.52
C ALA A 22 -21.30 -11.92 -9.90
N ARG A 23 -20.84 -10.66 -9.92
CA ARG A 23 -21.59 -9.48 -9.45
C ARG A 23 -22.25 -8.69 -10.59
N GLY A 24 -22.13 -9.15 -11.85
CA GLY A 24 -22.64 -8.44 -13.01
C GLY A 24 -21.92 -7.10 -13.27
N MET A 25 -20.66 -6.96 -12.85
CA MET A 25 -19.88 -5.74 -12.96
C MET A 25 -18.70 -5.92 -13.92
N SER A 26 -18.28 -4.85 -14.58
CA SER A 26 -16.98 -4.81 -15.25
C SER A 26 -15.83 -4.91 -14.23
N LEU A 27 -14.69 -5.46 -14.63
CA LEU A 27 -13.50 -5.55 -13.77
C LEU A 27 -13.04 -4.19 -13.25
N SER A 28 -13.12 -3.13 -14.07
CA SER A 28 -12.74 -1.76 -13.65
C SER A 28 -13.67 -1.21 -12.57
N ALA A 29 -14.98 -1.40 -12.70
CA ALA A 29 -15.95 -1.00 -11.69
C ALA A 29 -15.74 -1.76 -10.37
N TYR A 30 -15.48 -3.06 -10.46
CA TYR A 30 -15.19 -3.91 -9.30
C TYR A 30 -13.91 -3.48 -8.58
N LEU A 31 -12.82 -3.23 -9.33
CA LEU A 31 -11.56 -2.76 -8.78
C LEU A 31 -11.70 -1.39 -8.11
N ARG A 32 -12.45 -0.47 -8.71
CA ARG A 32 -12.74 0.84 -8.11
C ARG A 32 -13.43 0.67 -6.76
N GLU A 33 -14.49 -0.12 -6.70
CA GLU A 33 -15.23 -0.36 -5.45
C GLU A 33 -14.33 -1.02 -4.39
N LEU A 34 -13.51 -1.99 -4.79
CA LEU A 34 -12.58 -2.66 -3.89
C LEU A 34 -11.54 -1.68 -3.33
N LEU A 35 -10.99 -0.82 -4.18
CA LEU A 35 -10.05 0.22 -3.78
C LEU A 35 -10.72 1.27 -2.90
N GLU A 36 -11.93 1.74 -3.20
CA GLU A 36 -12.65 2.71 -2.36
C GLU A 36 -12.94 2.16 -0.96
N ARG A 37 -13.21 0.86 -0.83
CA ARG A 37 -13.40 0.20 0.48
C ARG A 37 -12.12 0.09 1.32
N HIS A 38 -10.95 -0.02 0.68
CA HIS A 38 -9.66 -0.30 1.35
C HIS A 38 -8.70 0.88 1.38
N ALA A 39 -8.88 1.84 0.46
CA ALA A 39 -8.24 3.13 0.51
C ALA A 39 -8.90 3.88 1.66
N LEU A 40 -8.41 3.59 2.87
CA LEU A 40 -8.55 4.54 3.96
C LEU A 40 -8.05 5.88 3.39
N PRO A 41 -8.83 6.98 3.51
CA PRO A 41 -8.21 8.29 3.38
C PRO A 41 -7.00 8.25 4.31
N HIS A 42 -5.82 8.64 3.81
CA HIS A 42 -4.64 8.78 4.66
C HIS A 42 -5.12 9.48 5.93
N ARG A 43 -5.14 8.74 7.04
CA ARG A 43 -5.78 9.22 8.26
C ARG A 43 -5.14 10.57 8.53
N GLU A 44 -5.93 11.61 8.74
CA GLU A 44 -5.40 12.91 9.16
C GLU A 44 -4.43 12.73 10.34
N GLU A 45 -4.64 11.69 11.15
CA GLU A 45 -3.74 11.14 12.17
C GLU A 45 -2.27 10.95 11.72
N PHE A 46 -2.00 10.46 10.50
CA PHE A 46 -0.63 10.31 9.99
C PHE A 46 0.03 11.66 9.68
N TYR A 47 -0.73 12.62 9.17
CA TYR A 47 -0.24 13.98 8.99
C TYR A 47 -0.17 14.75 10.30
N ALA A 48 -1.04 14.44 11.26
CA ALA A 48 -1.00 14.97 12.61
C ALA A 48 0.25 14.52 13.37
N LEU A 49 0.81 13.35 13.03
CA LEU A 49 2.10 12.85 13.53
C LEU A 49 3.31 13.56 12.92
N ALA A 50 3.15 14.31 11.83
CA ALA A 50 4.24 15.08 11.24
C ALA A 50 4.60 16.25 12.17
N GLY A 51 5.75 16.15 12.83
CA GLY A 51 6.19 17.11 13.85
C GLY A 51 5.90 16.67 15.30
N SER A 52 5.25 15.52 15.49
CA SER A 52 4.96 14.94 16.81
C SER A 52 6.09 14.01 17.30
N TRP A 53 7.34 14.41 17.10
CA TRP A 53 8.45 13.64 17.66
C TRP A 53 8.36 13.69 19.19
N GLU A 54 7.97 12.58 19.79
CA GLU A 54 8.03 12.35 21.24
C GLU A 54 9.26 11.48 21.54
N GLY A 55 10.36 12.15 21.89
CA GLY A 55 11.63 11.54 22.24
C GLY A 55 12.63 12.63 22.57
N GLU A 56 13.74 12.25 23.21
CA GLU A 56 14.82 13.21 23.45
C GLU A 56 15.35 13.75 22.10
N LEU A 57 15.76 15.02 22.08
CA LEU A 57 16.38 15.66 20.91
C LEU A 57 17.74 15.04 20.57
N GLU A 58 18.26 14.21 21.46
CA GLU A 58 19.51 13.49 21.28
C GLU A 58 19.26 12.15 20.58
N ARG A 59 19.94 11.98 19.43
CA ARG A 59 19.97 10.70 18.73
C ARG A 59 20.70 9.68 19.62
N PRO A 60 20.08 8.55 19.98
CA PRO A 60 20.77 7.50 20.71
C PRO A 60 21.94 6.93 19.89
N PRO A 61 22.94 6.32 20.56
CA PRO A 61 24.06 5.68 19.88
C PRO A 61 23.57 4.69 18.81
N GLN A 62 24.12 4.81 17.60
CA GLN A 62 23.67 4.07 16.42
C GLN A 62 24.06 2.58 16.40
N GLY A 63 24.70 2.08 17.45
CA GLY A 63 25.25 0.73 17.49
C GLY A 63 26.31 0.50 16.41
N GLU A 64 26.72 -0.75 16.25
CA GLU A 64 27.64 -1.15 15.17
C GLU A 64 26.88 -1.26 13.84
N PRO A 65 27.53 -0.93 12.71
CA PRO A 65 26.95 -1.14 11.38
C PRO A 65 26.53 -2.60 11.17
N GLU A 66 25.36 -2.79 10.56
CA GLU A 66 24.94 -4.12 10.10
C GLU A 66 25.90 -4.59 8.98
N VAL A 67 26.67 -5.64 9.26
CA VAL A 67 27.49 -6.30 8.24
C VAL A 67 26.60 -7.26 7.47
N ARG A 68 26.26 -6.90 6.23
CA ARG A 68 25.59 -7.81 5.29
C ARG A 68 26.65 -8.50 4.45
N GLU A 69 26.62 -9.83 4.41
CA GLU A 69 27.43 -10.60 3.48
C GLU A 69 27.09 -10.14 2.05
N GLY A 70 28.13 -9.73 1.31
CA GLY A 70 27.96 -9.31 -0.07
C GLY A 70 27.31 -10.42 -0.88
N LEU A 71 26.32 -10.06 -1.71
CA LEU A 71 25.86 -10.93 -2.79
C LEU A 71 27.03 -11.09 -3.78
N LEU A 72 27.86 -12.10 -3.53
CA LEU A 72 28.79 -12.66 -4.52
C LEU A 72 28.00 -13.55 -5.49
#